data_AF-A0A7U2MLN9-F1
#
_entry.id   AF-A0A7U2MLN9-F1
#
_cell.length_a   1.000
_cell.length_b   1.000
_cell.length_c   1.000
_cell.angle_alpha   90.00
_cell.angle_beta   90.00
_cell.angle_gamma   90.00
#
_symmetry.space_group_name_H-M   'P 1'
#
loop_
_entity.id
_entity.type
_entity.pdbx_description
1 polymer ?
#
loop_
_entity_poly.entity_id
_entity_poly.type
_entity_poly.pdbx_seq_one_letter_code
_entity_poly.pdbx_strand_id
1 'polypeptide(L)'
;MESAHLPSSANYIVVGGGTAGLVVASRLSEIPTVQVLVLDAGLDKTSDPQLQNPVLWSSLCGTDLDWQFKTVSQPGLNDREQNLPAGKVLGGSSAINGAAFLPPSPAGIDTWSRLGNPRWSWKDLLPYLRRSFTLTTPRGILLSEVGLNAQVHTGSGKPSVIQARNKVFEENGYEFQPDLILERSTVGTRPYTATIDPESGLRSSADNQYRSLKKNRPNLQIVTGATVDRILLSNDAVSHEVLATGVQVRLADGKLTEIKATKEVILAAGAFQTPKLLELSGIGNKTILARHGITPIIDNPGVGENLQNHSMYVQPVGLKPQEGTLTAGLQALAFVRTGDEADLAAKHLSPTDPEKVTCDDILRNPEEASANFFVSTRPTNNVAILGVIQCHPLSRGSIHISSGTDDPDSKPEVDPRFYSNPVDIELMTRHL
;
A
#
# COMPACT_ATOMS: atom_id res chain seq x y z
N MET A 1 -22.01 16.92 -16.19
CA MET A 1 -21.76 15.53 -15.79
C MET A 1 -22.85 14.69 -16.43
N GLU A 2 -22.53 13.83 -17.39
CA GLU A 2 -23.47 12.76 -17.75
C GLU A 2 -23.72 11.95 -16.49
N SER A 3 -24.99 11.79 -16.10
CA SER A 3 -25.36 10.87 -15.02
C SER A 3 -24.87 9.49 -15.43
N ALA A 4 -23.86 8.96 -14.75
CA ALA A 4 -23.33 7.64 -15.06
C ALA A 4 -24.45 6.61 -14.86
N HIS A 5 -24.95 6.03 -15.96
CA HIS A 5 -26.01 5.04 -15.91
C HIS A 5 -25.46 3.75 -15.29
N LEU A 6 -25.94 3.38 -14.10
CA LEU A 6 -25.62 2.09 -13.50
C LEU A 6 -26.35 0.97 -14.26
N PRO A 7 -25.65 -0.09 -14.69
CA PRO A 7 -26.33 -1.25 -15.26
C PRO A 7 -27.11 -1.98 -14.16
N SER A 8 -28.16 -2.70 -14.53
CA SER A 8 -28.88 -3.57 -13.57
C SER A 8 -28.08 -4.82 -13.19
N SER A 9 -27.10 -5.22 -14.01
CA SER A 9 -26.23 -6.37 -13.76
C SER A 9 -24.91 -6.29 -14.52
N ALA A 10 -23.87 -6.98 -14.02
CA ALA A 10 -22.61 -7.23 -14.70
C ALA A 10 -22.15 -8.69 -14.49
N ASN A 11 -21.14 -9.16 -15.22
CA ASN A 11 -20.53 -10.46 -14.92
C ASN A 11 -19.64 -10.37 -13.69
N TYR A 12 -18.74 -9.39 -13.67
CA TYR A 12 -17.86 -9.12 -12.55
C TYR A 12 -18.12 -7.72 -12.03
N ILE A 13 -18.31 -7.60 -10.72
CA ILE A 13 -18.39 -6.31 -10.04
C ILE A 13 -17.14 -6.16 -9.17
N VAL A 14 -16.29 -5.19 -9.47
CA VAL A 14 -15.10 -4.85 -8.69
C VAL A 14 -15.41 -3.64 -7.82
N VAL A 15 -15.34 -3.82 -6.51
CA VAL A 15 -15.58 -2.78 -5.51
C VAL A 15 -14.26 -2.15 -5.10
N GLY A 16 -14.01 -0.91 -5.54
CA GLY A 16 -12.76 -0.19 -5.36
C GLY A 16 -11.92 -0.17 -6.63
N GLY A 17 -11.76 1.01 -7.21
CA GLY A 17 -10.90 1.34 -8.35
C GLY A 17 -9.51 1.80 -7.92
N GLY A 18 -8.95 1.22 -6.86
CA GLY A 18 -7.54 1.37 -6.48
C GLY A 18 -6.59 0.52 -7.35
N THR A 19 -5.32 0.46 -6.98
CA THR A 19 -4.29 -0.30 -7.73
C THR A 19 -4.70 -1.75 -8.01
N ALA A 20 -5.12 -2.50 -7.00
CA ALA A 20 -5.49 -3.91 -7.16
C ALA A 20 -6.79 -4.09 -7.98
N GLY A 21 -7.82 -3.32 -7.66
CA GLY A 21 -9.13 -3.45 -8.31
C GLY A 21 -9.07 -3.11 -9.79
N LEU A 22 -8.34 -2.04 -10.14
CA LEU A 22 -8.05 -1.74 -11.52
C LEU A 22 -7.26 -2.90 -12.18
N VAL A 23 -6.17 -3.41 -11.59
CA VAL A 23 -5.44 -4.59 -12.12
C VAL A 23 -6.37 -5.74 -12.49
N VAL A 24 -7.24 -6.14 -11.57
CA VAL A 24 -8.21 -7.20 -11.80
C VAL A 24 -9.18 -6.85 -12.92
N ALA A 25 -9.77 -5.65 -12.90
CA ALA A 25 -10.73 -5.22 -13.89
C ALA A 25 -10.15 -5.20 -15.32
N SER A 26 -8.90 -4.73 -15.49
CA SER A 26 -8.23 -4.77 -16.79
C SER A 26 -8.09 -6.19 -17.29
N ARG A 27 -7.58 -7.11 -16.46
CA ARG A 27 -7.32 -8.49 -16.88
C ARG A 27 -8.61 -9.23 -17.22
N LEU A 28 -9.68 -9.05 -16.43
CA LEU A 28 -10.98 -9.64 -16.73
C LEU A 28 -11.56 -9.08 -18.04
N SER A 29 -11.41 -7.77 -18.27
CA SER A 29 -11.92 -7.12 -19.49
C SER A 29 -11.18 -7.53 -20.77
N GLU A 30 -10.03 -8.24 -20.66
CA GLU A 30 -9.38 -8.85 -21.81
C GLU A 30 -10.27 -9.89 -22.51
N ILE A 31 -11.21 -10.48 -21.78
CA ILE A 31 -12.22 -11.42 -22.30
C ILE A 31 -13.38 -10.59 -22.87
N PRO A 32 -13.57 -10.50 -24.21
CA PRO A 32 -14.54 -9.56 -24.78
C PRO A 32 -16.01 -9.87 -24.45
N THR A 33 -16.29 -11.11 -24.06
CA THR A 33 -17.66 -11.60 -23.77
C THR A 33 -18.11 -11.32 -22.34
N VAL A 34 -17.23 -10.83 -21.45
CA VAL A 34 -17.60 -10.56 -20.06
C VAL A 34 -17.74 -9.06 -19.82
N GLN A 35 -18.80 -8.67 -19.11
CA GLN A 35 -19.05 -7.31 -18.65
C GLN A 35 -18.41 -7.12 -17.27
N VAL A 36 -17.51 -6.15 -17.16
CA VAL A 36 -16.80 -5.80 -15.93
C VAL A 36 -17.24 -4.41 -15.49
N LEU A 37 -17.75 -4.30 -14.27
CA LEU A 37 -18.14 -3.04 -13.65
C LEU A 37 -17.19 -2.74 -12.48
N VAL A 38 -16.54 -1.58 -12.52
CA VAL A 38 -15.77 -1.05 -11.39
C VAL A 38 -16.58 0.07 -10.72
N LEU A 39 -16.73 -0.01 -9.40
CA LEU A 39 -17.38 0.98 -8.58
C LEU A 39 -16.36 1.59 -7.62
N ASP A 40 -16.15 2.90 -7.70
CA ASP A 40 -15.23 3.62 -6.81
C ASP A 40 -15.93 4.80 -6.13
N ALA A 41 -15.76 4.91 -4.82
CA ALA A 41 -16.36 6.00 -4.02
C ALA A 41 -15.69 7.36 -4.28
N GLY A 42 -14.43 7.35 -4.71
CA GLY A 42 -13.69 8.52 -5.13
C GLY A 42 -14.09 8.99 -6.53
N LEU A 43 -13.81 10.27 -6.81
CA LEU A 43 -14.06 10.86 -8.13
C LEU A 43 -12.94 10.52 -9.12
N ASP A 44 -13.21 10.66 -10.42
CA ASP A 44 -12.15 10.72 -11.43
C ASP A 44 -11.54 12.13 -11.41
N LYS A 45 -10.26 12.19 -11.04
CA LYS A 45 -9.45 13.43 -11.00
C LYS A 45 -8.19 13.29 -11.83
N THR A 46 -8.16 12.36 -12.79
CA THR A 46 -7.00 12.09 -13.66
C THR A 46 -6.50 13.33 -14.41
N SER A 47 -7.35 14.34 -14.64
CA SER A 47 -6.98 15.60 -15.30
C SER A 47 -6.45 16.68 -14.34
N ASP A 48 -6.45 16.45 -13.02
CA ASP A 48 -6.00 17.43 -12.03
C ASP A 48 -4.46 17.53 -12.02
N PRO A 49 -3.87 18.69 -12.38
CA PRO A 49 -2.43 18.84 -12.42
C PRO A 49 -1.75 18.67 -11.05
N GLN A 50 -2.45 18.90 -9.94
CA GLN A 50 -1.89 18.69 -8.60
C GLN A 50 -1.73 17.20 -8.29
N LEU A 51 -2.69 16.37 -8.72
CA LEU A 51 -2.64 14.92 -8.59
C LEU A 51 -1.50 14.34 -9.46
N GLN A 52 -1.39 14.85 -10.68
CA GLN A 52 -0.42 14.40 -11.68
C GLN A 52 1.03 14.78 -11.34
N ASN A 53 1.25 15.84 -10.55
CA ASN A 53 2.57 16.27 -10.14
C ASN A 53 3.07 15.43 -8.93
N PRO A 54 4.08 14.55 -9.11
CA PRO A 54 4.56 13.68 -8.04
C PRO A 54 5.18 14.45 -6.86
N VAL A 55 5.66 15.69 -7.05
CA VAL A 55 6.28 16.50 -5.98
C VAL A 55 5.23 17.05 -5.01
N LEU A 56 3.98 17.21 -5.45
CA LEU A 56 2.91 17.80 -4.64
C LEU A 56 2.15 16.76 -3.80
N TRP A 57 2.59 15.51 -3.75
CA TRP A 57 1.87 14.43 -3.08
C TRP A 57 1.45 14.76 -1.64
N SER A 58 2.32 15.41 -0.87
CA SER A 58 2.05 15.72 0.54
C SER A 58 0.93 16.74 0.73
N SER A 59 0.65 17.59 -0.27
CA SER A 59 -0.49 18.52 -0.20
C SER A 59 -1.83 17.87 -0.52
N LEU A 60 -1.83 16.61 -1.01
CA LEU A 60 -3.04 15.85 -1.29
C LEU A 60 -3.57 15.15 -0.03
N CYS A 61 -2.70 14.81 0.92
CA CYS A 61 -3.08 14.23 2.20
C CYS A 61 -3.96 15.22 2.98
N GLY A 62 -5.06 14.74 3.55
CA GLY A 62 -6.01 15.59 4.27
C GLY A 62 -7.02 16.33 3.39
N THR A 63 -6.99 16.19 2.07
CA THR A 63 -7.98 16.80 1.16
C THR A 63 -9.20 15.88 0.94
N ASP A 64 -10.12 16.26 0.05
CA ASP A 64 -11.25 15.42 -0.38
C ASP A 64 -10.83 14.18 -1.19
N LEU A 65 -9.57 14.14 -1.64
CA LEU A 65 -8.93 13.00 -2.32
C LEU A 65 -8.39 11.94 -1.36
N ASP A 66 -8.44 12.21 -0.05
CA ASP A 66 -7.99 11.34 1.01
C ASP A 66 -9.22 10.85 1.81
N TRP A 67 -9.22 9.58 2.23
CA TRP A 67 -10.18 9.08 3.20
C TRP A 67 -10.00 9.70 4.58
N GLN A 68 -8.81 10.23 4.87
CA GLN A 68 -8.44 10.88 6.12
C GLN A 68 -8.75 9.98 7.32
N PHE A 69 -8.32 8.72 7.25
CA PHE A 69 -8.40 7.81 8.41
C PHE A 69 -7.49 8.30 9.52
N LYS A 70 -7.83 7.90 10.75
CA LYS A 70 -7.01 8.15 11.93
C LYS A 70 -6.95 6.87 12.75
N THR A 71 -5.82 6.65 13.42
CA THR A 71 -5.79 5.64 14.46
C THR A 71 -6.60 6.08 15.66
N VAL A 72 -7.09 5.13 16.44
CA VAL A 72 -7.45 5.39 17.85
C VAL A 72 -6.18 5.78 18.63
N SER A 73 -6.35 6.21 19.88
CA SER A 73 -5.21 6.48 20.77
C SER A 73 -4.28 5.26 20.86
N GLN A 74 -2.98 5.47 20.68
CA GLN A 74 -1.98 4.40 20.61
C GLN A 74 -1.08 4.45 21.86
N PRO A 75 -1.24 3.52 22.84
CA PRO A 75 -0.40 3.51 24.04
C PRO A 75 1.10 3.45 23.72
N GLY A 76 1.50 2.65 22.72
CA GLY A 76 2.90 2.56 22.27
C GLY A 76 3.43 3.82 21.57
N LEU A 77 2.59 4.83 21.36
CA LEU A 77 2.98 6.15 20.83
C LEU A 77 2.73 7.28 21.84
N ASN A 78 2.64 6.98 23.14
CA ASN A 78 2.26 7.92 24.20
C ASN A 78 0.87 8.52 23.93
N ASP A 79 -0.10 7.63 23.68
CA ASP A 79 -1.53 7.92 23.47
C ASP A 79 -1.85 8.83 22.27
N ARG A 80 -0.87 9.08 21.40
CA ARG A 80 -1.05 9.89 20.19
C ARG A 80 -1.87 9.13 19.14
N GLU A 81 -2.79 9.85 18.53
CA GLU A 81 -3.44 9.43 17.29
C GLU A 81 -2.55 9.78 16.09
N GLN A 82 -2.59 8.97 15.03
CA GLN A 82 -1.87 9.20 13.78
C GLN A 82 -2.85 9.32 12.62
N ASN A 83 -2.60 10.28 11.73
CA ASN A 83 -3.29 10.33 10.44
C ASN A 83 -2.81 9.18 9.56
N LEU A 84 -3.75 8.53 8.88
CA LEU A 84 -3.50 7.42 7.95
C LEU A 84 -4.06 7.79 6.57
N PRO A 85 -3.31 8.56 5.75
CA PRO A 85 -3.75 8.93 4.42
C PRO A 85 -3.98 7.71 3.53
N ALA A 86 -5.13 7.67 2.86
CA ALA A 86 -5.50 6.62 1.91
C ALA A 86 -6.33 7.23 0.78
N GLY A 87 -6.04 6.90 -0.48
CA GLY A 87 -6.67 7.56 -1.61
C GLY A 87 -8.19 7.30 -1.70
N LYS A 88 -8.98 8.37 -1.69
CA LYS A 88 -10.41 8.44 -2.01
C LYS A 88 -10.60 9.08 -3.39
N VAL A 89 -9.99 8.47 -4.40
CA VAL A 89 -9.97 8.92 -5.79
C VAL A 89 -9.75 7.71 -6.67
N LEU A 90 -10.21 7.73 -7.92
CA LEU A 90 -9.86 6.67 -8.87
C LEU A 90 -8.33 6.51 -8.92
N GLY A 91 -7.85 5.26 -8.91
CA GLY A 91 -6.43 4.93 -8.76
C GLY A 91 -6.01 4.71 -7.30
N GLY A 92 -6.85 5.09 -6.33
CA GLY A 92 -6.62 4.92 -4.90
C GLY A 92 -5.33 5.60 -4.43
N SER A 93 -4.64 4.98 -3.48
CA SER A 93 -3.41 5.56 -2.92
C SER A 93 -2.29 5.75 -3.96
N SER A 94 -2.29 5.05 -5.10
CA SER A 94 -1.29 5.30 -6.15
C SER A 94 -1.35 6.72 -6.73
N ALA A 95 -2.53 7.35 -6.67
CA ALA A 95 -2.76 8.70 -7.15
C ALA A 95 -2.27 9.78 -6.15
N ILE A 96 -2.14 9.46 -4.86
CA ILE A 96 -1.77 10.42 -3.81
C ILE A 96 -0.46 10.10 -3.07
N ASN A 97 0.16 8.93 -3.29
CA ASN A 97 1.36 8.50 -2.55
C ASN A 97 2.63 9.28 -2.92
N GLY A 98 3.70 9.05 -2.17
CA GLY A 98 5.04 9.62 -2.39
C GLY A 98 5.80 9.09 -3.61
N ALA A 99 5.14 8.34 -4.51
CA ALA A 99 5.66 7.80 -5.76
C ALA A 99 6.89 6.88 -5.65
N ALA A 100 7.28 6.44 -4.45
CA ALA A 100 8.40 5.52 -4.30
C ALA A 100 8.00 4.12 -4.81
N PHE A 101 8.83 3.54 -5.68
CA PHE A 101 8.71 2.16 -6.10
C PHE A 101 9.78 1.32 -5.40
N LEU A 102 9.33 0.31 -4.64
CA LEU A 102 10.19 -0.63 -3.95
C LEU A 102 9.58 -2.04 -4.11
N PRO A 103 10.28 -2.97 -4.78
CA PRO A 103 9.84 -4.36 -4.84
C PRO A 103 9.77 -5.02 -3.45
N PRO A 104 8.88 -6.00 -3.26
CA PRO A 104 8.83 -6.79 -2.02
C PRO A 104 10.06 -7.69 -1.89
N SER A 105 10.30 -8.20 -0.68
CA SER A 105 11.36 -9.17 -0.43
C SER A 105 10.94 -10.59 -0.84
N PRO A 106 11.86 -11.42 -1.37
CA PRO A 106 11.60 -12.84 -1.63
C PRO A 106 11.10 -13.59 -0.40
N ALA A 107 11.76 -13.46 0.77
CA ALA A 107 11.32 -14.16 1.97
C ALA A 107 9.96 -13.66 2.48
N GLY A 108 9.66 -12.37 2.30
CA GLY A 108 8.36 -11.80 2.60
C GLY A 108 7.24 -12.41 1.76
N ILE A 109 7.49 -12.69 0.48
CA ILE A 109 6.53 -13.37 -0.40
C ILE A 109 6.44 -14.87 -0.08
N ASP A 110 7.57 -15.56 0.09
CA ASP A 110 7.59 -17.01 0.38
C ASP A 110 6.89 -17.36 1.71
N THR A 111 6.80 -16.39 2.60
CA THR A 111 5.96 -16.47 3.80
C THR A 111 4.49 -16.78 3.50
N TRP A 112 3.92 -16.21 2.45
CA TRP A 112 2.50 -16.45 2.11
C TRP A 112 2.26 -17.92 1.76
N SER A 113 3.22 -18.55 1.07
CA SER A 113 3.18 -19.99 0.78
C SER A 113 3.13 -20.83 2.06
N ARG A 114 3.94 -20.46 3.06
CA ARG A 114 4.00 -21.14 4.36
C ARG A 114 2.75 -20.94 5.20
N LEU A 115 2.02 -19.84 4.99
CA LEU A 115 0.69 -19.58 5.58
C LEU A 115 -0.45 -20.34 4.90
N GLY A 116 -0.14 -21.42 4.17
CA GLY A 116 -1.13 -22.29 3.54
C GLY A 116 -1.52 -21.90 2.11
N ASN A 117 -0.75 -21.02 1.44
CA ASN A 117 -1.02 -20.57 0.08
C ASN A 117 0.04 -21.09 -0.91
N PRO A 118 0.12 -22.40 -1.20
CA PRO A 118 1.28 -23.04 -1.85
C PRO A 118 1.63 -22.53 -3.25
N ARG A 119 0.76 -21.73 -3.89
CA ARG A 119 0.99 -21.08 -5.20
C ARG A 119 1.31 -19.58 -5.10
N TRP A 120 1.63 -19.11 -3.90
CA TRP A 120 1.98 -17.73 -3.59
C TRP A 120 3.43 -17.67 -3.08
N SER A 121 4.35 -18.35 -3.76
CA SER A 121 5.79 -18.20 -3.53
C SER A 121 6.39 -17.09 -4.38
N TRP A 122 7.61 -16.65 -4.06
CA TRP A 122 8.38 -15.71 -4.86
C TRP A 122 8.49 -16.20 -6.30
N LYS A 123 8.79 -17.49 -6.48
CA LYS A 123 8.88 -18.13 -7.79
C LYS A 123 7.58 -18.01 -8.59
N ASP A 124 6.42 -18.18 -7.94
CA ASP A 124 5.12 -18.13 -8.61
C ASP A 124 4.73 -16.69 -9.00
N LEU A 125 5.06 -15.70 -8.15
CA LEU A 125 4.64 -14.32 -8.32
C LEU A 125 5.64 -13.45 -9.10
N LEU A 126 6.91 -13.80 -9.14
CA LEU A 126 7.97 -13.05 -9.83
C LEU A 126 7.64 -12.74 -11.31
N PRO A 127 7.06 -13.66 -12.12
CA PRO A 127 6.65 -13.32 -13.49
C PRO A 127 5.59 -12.21 -13.55
N TYR A 128 4.71 -12.12 -12.56
CA TYR A 128 3.68 -11.09 -12.47
C TYR A 128 4.25 -9.77 -11.96
N LEU A 129 5.17 -9.82 -10.98
CA LEU A 129 5.91 -8.64 -10.51
C LEU A 129 6.70 -8.00 -11.66
N ARG A 130 7.43 -8.80 -12.47
CA ARG A 130 8.15 -8.31 -13.65
C ARG A 130 7.23 -7.68 -14.70
N ARG A 131 5.97 -8.13 -14.79
CA ARG A 131 4.97 -7.58 -15.71
C ARG A 131 4.29 -6.31 -15.17
N SER A 132 4.44 -5.98 -13.89
CA SER A 132 3.70 -4.87 -13.27
C SER A 132 4.38 -3.52 -13.43
N PHE A 133 5.61 -3.46 -13.92
CA PHE A 133 6.34 -2.22 -14.12
C PHE A 133 7.24 -2.28 -15.37
N THR A 134 7.58 -1.11 -15.88
CA THR A 134 8.65 -0.92 -16.87
C THR A 134 9.73 -0.07 -16.22
N LEU A 135 10.96 -0.57 -16.18
CA LEU A 135 12.09 0.19 -15.68
C LEU A 135 12.72 0.99 -16.83
N THR A 136 12.73 2.32 -16.68
CA THR A 136 13.46 3.20 -17.59
C THR A 136 14.60 3.86 -16.84
N THR A 137 15.82 3.73 -17.34
CA THR A 137 16.98 4.47 -16.83
C THR A 137 17.16 5.77 -17.61
N PRO A 138 17.79 6.81 -17.02
CA PRO A 138 18.22 7.98 -17.78
C PRO A 138 19.08 7.55 -18.98
N ARG A 139 18.92 8.22 -20.14
CA ARG A 139 19.65 7.86 -21.37
C ARG A 139 21.16 7.80 -21.11
N GLY A 140 21.78 6.69 -21.48
CA GLY A 140 23.22 6.50 -21.40
C GLY A 140 23.75 6.21 -19.99
N ILE A 141 22.87 5.94 -19.01
CA ILE A 141 23.26 5.61 -17.63
C ILE A 141 22.70 4.22 -17.28
N LEU A 142 23.59 3.31 -16.89
CA LEU A 142 23.20 2.00 -16.32
C LEU A 142 22.75 2.16 -14.87
N LEU A 143 21.87 1.28 -14.38
CA LEU A 143 21.41 1.35 -12.99
C LEU A 143 22.56 1.21 -11.97
N SER A 144 23.59 0.41 -12.31
CA SER A 144 24.85 0.31 -11.57
C SER A 144 25.61 1.63 -11.48
N GLU A 145 25.46 2.47 -12.51
CA GLU A 145 26.07 3.80 -12.56
C GLU A 145 25.21 4.84 -11.84
N VAL A 146 23.92 4.60 -11.56
CA VAL A 146 23.11 5.52 -10.75
C VAL A 146 23.61 5.53 -9.28
N GLY A 147 24.13 4.42 -8.77
CA GLY A 147 24.75 4.37 -7.44
C GLY A 147 26.13 5.02 -7.33
N LEU A 148 26.90 4.96 -8.41
CA LEU A 148 28.27 5.47 -8.50
C LEU A 148 28.33 6.91 -9.05
N ASN A 149 27.38 7.29 -9.90
CA ASN A 149 27.36 8.51 -10.73
C ASN A 149 26.06 9.32 -10.68
N ALA A 150 25.10 9.10 -9.76
CA ALA A 150 23.98 10.04 -9.58
C ALA A 150 24.39 11.35 -8.88
N GLN A 151 25.50 11.93 -9.33
CA GLN A 151 25.68 13.37 -9.52
C GLN A 151 26.59 13.53 -10.74
N VAL A 152 26.01 13.81 -11.91
CA VAL A 152 26.80 14.44 -12.97
C VAL A 152 27.17 15.82 -12.45
N HIS A 153 28.35 15.96 -11.85
CA HIS A 153 29.12 17.21 -11.83
C HIS A 153 30.61 16.87 -11.87
N THR A 154 31.15 17.02 -13.07
CA THR A 154 32.58 17.22 -13.33
C THR A 154 33.01 18.52 -12.65
N GLY A 155 33.46 18.45 -11.40
CA GLY A 155 33.98 19.60 -10.67
C GLY A 155 34.62 19.16 -9.36
N SER A 156 35.74 19.78 -9.00
CA SER A 156 36.58 19.51 -7.82
C SER A 156 35.92 19.90 -6.48
N GLY A 157 34.63 19.62 -6.29
CA GLY A 157 33.82 19.99 -5.13
C GLY A 157 33.73 18.90 -4.05
N LYS A 158 33.26 19.29 -2.86
CA LYS A 158 33.00 18.40 -1.71
C LYS A 158 31.96 17.32 -2.07
N PRO A 159 32.03 16.11 -1.50
CA PRO A 159 31.08 15.04 -1.78
C PRO A 159 29.66 15.47 -1.41
N SER A 160 28.70 15.15 -2.27
CA SER A 160 27.28 15.37 -2.02
C SER A 160 26.79 14.58 -0.81
N VAL A 161 25.62 14.96 -0.28
CA VAL A 161 24.97 14.22 0.82
C VAL A 161 24.75 12.73 0.47
N ILE A 162 24.53 12.43 -0.82
CA ILE A 162 24.31 11.07 -1.32
C ILE A 162 25.62 10.27 -1.33
N GLN A 163 26.73 10.88 -1.80
CA GLN A 163 28.05 10.25 -1.79
C GLN A 163 28.56 10.01 -0.37
N ALA A 164 28.39 11.00 0.52
CA ALA A 164 28.72 10.86 1.93
C ALA A 164 27.92 9.71 2.57
N ARG A 165 26.61 9.61 2.28
CA ARG A 165 25.77 8.50 2.74
C ARG A 165 26.27 7.14 2.24
N ASN A 166 26.48 6.99 0.93
CA ASN A 166 26.93 5.72 0.34
C ASN A 166 28.26 5.27 0.94
N LYS A 167 29.21 6.19 1.11
CA LYS A 167 30.51 5.90 1.74
C LYS A 167 30.36 5.40 3.17
N VAL A 168 29.51 6.02 3.98
CA VAL A 168 29.25 5.56 5.36
C VAL A 168 28.68 4.14 5.37
N PHE A 169 27.73 3.84 4.48
CA PHE A 169 27.16 2.50 4.37
C PHE A 169 28.20 1.47 3.91
N GLU A 170 29.02 1.80 2.92
CA GLU A 170 30.13 0.96 2.46
C GLU A 170 31.14 0.67 3.59
N GLU A 171 31.55 1.69 4.35
CA GLU A 171 32.44 1.56 5.50
C GLU A 171 31.86 0.68 6.62
N ASN A 172 30.53 0.52 6.67
CA ASN A 172 29.83 -0.36 7.60
C ASN A 172 29.44 -1.72 6.97
N GLY A 173 29.99 -2.05 5.81
CA GLY A 173 29.80 -3.35 5.16
C GLY A 173 28.50 -3.52 4.37
N TYR A 174 27.79 -2.42 4.07
CA TYR A 174 26.60 -2.47 3.22
C TYR A 174 26.98 -2.22 1.75
N GLU A 175 26.91 -3.27 0.95
CA GLU A 175 27.18 -3.20 -0.49
C GLU A 175 26.13 -2.37 -1.24
N PHE A 176 26.54 -1.77 -2.36
CA PHE A 176 25.61 -1.16 -3.31
C PHE A 176 25.01 -2.23 -4.22
N GLN A 177 23.69 -2.36 -4.18
CA GLN A 177 22.90 -3.28 -4.98
C GLN A 177 22.37 -2.56 -6.23
N PRO A 178 22.89 -2.88 -7.43
CA PRO A 178 22.47 -2.22 -8.67
C PRO A 178 21.16 -2.80 -9.21
N ASP A 179 20.70 -3.95 -8.73
CA ASP A 179 19.48 -4.60 -9.20
C ASP A 179 18.24 -4.03 -8.51
N LEU A 180 17.18 -3.79 -9.28
CA LEU A 180 15.91 -3.29 -8.73
C LEU A 180 15.14 -4.41 -8.01
N ILE A 181 15.04 -5.59 -8.63
CA ILE A 181 14.46 -6.78 -8.02
C ILE A 181 15.61 -7.60 -7.46
N LEU A 182 15.68 -7.68 -6.13
CA LEU A 182 16.69 -8.50 -5.43
C LEU A 182 16.11 -9.89 -5.20
N GLU A 183 16.79 -10.92 -5.72
CA GLU A 183 16.39 -12.32 -5.54
C GLU A 183 17.18 -13.04 -4.42
N ARG A 184 18.15 -12.36 -3.80
CA ARG A 184 19.03 -12.92 -2.77
C ARG A 184 18.95 -12.12 -1.47
N SER A 185 19.90 -11.21 -1.26
CA SER A 185 19.92 -10.31 -0.11
C SER A 185 19.15 -9.03 -0.38
N THR A 186 18.25 -8.66 0.53
CA THR A 186 17.60 -7.34 0.53
C THR A 186 18.42 -6.27 1.22
N VAL A 187 19.49 -6.67 1.94
CA VAL A 187 20.43 -5.79 2.64
C VAL A 187 21.39 -5.11 1.66
N GLY A 188 21.57 -3.80 1.84
CA GLY A 188 22.46 -2.97 1.04
C GLY A 188 21.87 -1.61 0.68
N THR A 189 22.71 -0.77 0.08
CA THR A 189 22.27 0.49 -0.52
C THR A 189 21.74 0.24 -1.92
N ARG A 190 20.81 1.08 -2.40
CA ARG A 190 20.24 0.92 -3.75
C ARG A 190 19.79 2.24 -4.35
N PRO A 191 19.68 2.33 -5.68
CA PRO A 191 19.16 3.53 -6.32
C PRO A 191 17.69 3.71 -5.94
N TYR A 192 17.27 4.97 -5.82
CA TYR A 192 15.87 5.31 -5.67
C TYR A 192 15.15 5.15 -7.01
N THR A 193 14.01 4.45 -7.02
CA THR A 193 13.13 4.38 -8.18
C THR A 193 11.76 4.94 -7.85
N ALA A 194 11.18 5.66 -8.80
CA ALA A 194 9.90 6.34 -8.63
C ALA A 194 8.89 5.90 -9.69
N THR A 195 7.62 5.87 -9.33
CA THR A 195 6.48 5.68 -10.24
C THR A 195 6.17 7.00 -10.96
N ILE A 196 7.09 7.40 -11.85
CA ILE A 196 7.01 8.62 -12.67
C ILE A 196 7.25 8.21 -14.12
N ASP A 197 6.41 8.72 -15.02
CA ASP A 197 6.61 8.54 -16.45
C ASP A 197 7.81 9.38 -16.91
N PRO A 198 8.88 8.76 -17.46
CA PRO A 198 10.11 9.46 -17.79
C PRO A 198 9.97 10.44 -18.96
N GLU A 199 8.93 10.30 -19.79
CA GLU A 199 8.70 11.21 -20.93
C GLU A 199 7.96 12.47 -20.49
N SER A 200 6.83 12.33 -19.78
CA SER A 200 6.03 13.47 -19.34
C SER A 200 6.48 14.09 -18.00
N GLY A 201 7.23 13.34 -17.18
CA GLY A 201 7.54 13.72 -15.80
C GLY A 201 6.35 13.65 -14.84
N LEU A 202 5.20 13.14 -15.30
CA LEU A 202 3.99 13.02 -14.50
C LEU A 202 3.97 11.69 -13.74
N ARG A 203 3.14 11.64 -12.70
CA ARG A 203 2.88 10.43 -11.91
C ARG A 203 2.44 9.25 -12.79
N SER A 204 3.02 8.09 -12.53
CA SER A 204 2.54 6.81 -13.05
C SER A 204 1.64 6.14 -12.01
N SER A 205 0.35 6.49 -12.02
CA SER A 205 -0.67 5.95 -11.12
C SER A 205 -1.62 5.02 -11.86
N ALA A 206 -2.37 4.21 -11.10
CA ALA A 206 -3.27 3.21 -11.68
C ALA A 206 -4.38 3.86 -12.53
N ASP A 207 -4.97 4.97 -12.11
CA ASP A 207 -5.97 5.69 -12.90
C ASP A 207 -5.50 6.09 -14.31
N ASN A 208 -4.26 6.58 -14.43
CA ASN A 208 -3.67 7.02 -15.71
C ASN A 208 -3.57 5.88 -16.73
N GLN A 209 -3.07 4.72 -16.32
CA GLN A 209 -2.96 3.57 -17.21
C GLN A 209 -4.35 3.08 -17.63
N TYR A 210 -5.33 3.14 -16.74
CA TYR A 210 -6.67 2.59 -16.99
C TYR A 210 -7.52 3.47 -17.89
N ARG A 211 -7.33 4.79 -17.82
CA ARG A 211 -7.92 5.72 -18.77
C ARG A 211 -7.52 5.39 -20.22
N SER A 212 -6.28 4.96 -20.44
CA SER A 212 -5.80 4.55 -21.76
C SER A 212 -6.49 3.26 -22.25
N LEU A 213 -6.75 2.31 -21.33
CA LEU A 213 -7.36 1.02 -21.63
C LEU A 213 -8.85 1.13 -21.96
N LYS A 214 -9.60 2.00 -21.26
CA LYS A 214 -11.05 2.17 -21.44
C LYS A 214 -11.44 2.47 -22.89
N LYS A 215 -10.61 3.23 -23.62
CA LYS A 215 -10.88 3.57 -25.03
C LYS A 215 -11.05 2.34 -25.94
N ASN A 216 -10.41 1.23 -25.60
CA ASN A 216 -10.38 0.01 -26.42
C ASN A 216 -11.12 -1.17 -25.76
N ARG A 217 -11.86 -0.94 -24.67
CA ARG A 217 -12.53 -1.97 -23.86
C ARG A 217 -14.00 -1.61 -23.62
N PRO A 218 -14.90 -1.81 -24.62
CA PRO A 218 -16.31 -1.44 -24.50
C PRO A 218 -17.06 -2.26 -23.43
N ASN A 219 -16.50 -3.40 -23.02
CA ASN A 219 -17.04 -4.29 -21.99
C ASN A 219 -16.56 -3.95 -20.55
N LEU A 220 -15.82 -2.85 -20.39
CA LEU A 220 -15.36 -2.34 -19.10
C LEU A 220 -16.04 -1.01 -18.79
N GLN A 221 -16.86 -1.00 -17.74
CA GLN A 221 -17.48 0.21 -17.21
C GLN A 221 -16.83 0.58 -15.87
N ILE A 222 -16.44 1.85 -15.71
CA ILE A 222 -15.93 2.39 -14.45
C ILE A 222 -16.87 3.52 -14.04
N VAL A 223 -17.41 3.44 -12.82
CA VAL A 223 -18.29 4.44 -12.24
C VAL A 223 -17.64 4.97 -10.97
N THR A 224 -17.33 6.27 -10.98
CA THR A 224 -16.74 7.00 -9.86
C THR A 224 -17.80 7.78 -9.09
N GLY A 225 -17.51 8.18 -7.86
CA GLY A 225 -18.51 8.74 -6.94
C GLY A 225 -19.63 7.74 -6.60
N ALA A 226 -19.31 6.44 -6.66
CA ALA A 226 -20.21 5.33 -6.40
C ALA A 226 -19.76 4.59 -5.14
N THR A 227 -20.43 4.84 -4.02
CA THR A 227 -20.13 4.20 -2.74
C THR A 227 -20.90 2.88 -2.66
N VAL A 228 -20.20 1.78 -2.44
CA VAL A 228 -20.84 0.48 -2.17
C VAL A 228 -21.09 0.40 -0.67
N ASP A 229 -22.37 0.40 -0.28
CA ASP A 229 -22.77 0.39 1.13
C ASP A 229 -22.86 -1.06 1.67
N ARG A 230 -23.18 -2.04 0.80
CA ARG A 230 -23.31 -3.45 1.20
C ARG A 230 -23.13 -4.43 0.03
N ILE A 231 -22.65 -5.63 0.33
CA ILE A 231 -22.70 -6.81 -0.54
C ILE A 231 -24.07 -7.48 -0.37
N LEU A 232 -24.72 -7.80 -1.49
CA LEU A 232 -25.96 -8.56 -1.50
C LEU A 232 -25.62 -10.05 -1.42
N LEU A 233 -26.16 -10.72 -0.41
CA LEU A 233 -25.89 -12.12 -0.12
C LEU A 233 -27.20 -12.92 -0.16
N SER A 234 -27.20 -14.04 -0.86
CA SER A 234 -28.25 -15.05 -0.76
C SER A 234 -27.76 -16.23 0.07
N ASN A 235 -28.59 -16.72 0.98
CA ASN A 235 -28.32 -17.90 1.79
C ASN A 235 -29.21 -19.04 1.31
N ASP A 236 -28.62 -20.14 0.86
CA ASP A 236 -29.36 -21.36 0.57
C ASP A 236 -29.60 -22.11 1.89
N ALA A 237 -30.87 -22.19 2.28
CA ALA A 237 -31.27 -22.81 3.55
C ALA A 237 -30.96 -24.31 3.62
N VAL A 238 -30.73 -24.98 2.48
CA VAL A 238 -30.46 -26.41 2.37
C VAL A 238 -28.96 -26.69 2.31
N SER A 239 -28.22 -25.99 1.45
CA SER A 239 -26.76 -26.20 1.33
C SER A 239 -25.95 -25.45 2.38
N HIS A 240 -26.57 -24.47 3.07
CA HIS A 240 -25.90 -23.50 3.94
C HIS A 240 -24.81 -22.69 3.23
N GLU A 241 -24.81 -22.69 1.89
CA GLU A 241 -23.89 -21.88 1.11
C GLU A 241 -24.41 -20.44 1.05
N VAL A 242 -23.49 -19.51 1.24
CA VAL A 242 -23.75 -18.07 1.11
C VAL A 242 -23.11 -17.60 -0.19
N LEU A 243 -23.92 -17.03 -1.08
CA LEU A 243 -23.50 -16.54 -2.38
C LEU A 243 -23.61 -15.02 -2.46
N ALA A 244 -22.55 -14.35 -2.93
CA ALA A 244 -22.59 -12.94 -3.27
C ALA A 244 -23.32 -12.74 -4.61
N THR A 245 -24.51 -12.15 -4.59
CA THR A 245 -25.37 -11.98 -5.76
C THR A 245 -25.26 -10.59 -6.38
N GLY A 246 -24.54 -9.67 -5.75
CA GLY A 246 -24.42 -8.29 -6.21
C GLY A 246 -24.00 -7.33 -5.11
N VAL A 247 -24.26 -6.05 -5.34
CA VAL A 247 -23.94 -4.97 -4.41
C VAL A 247 -25.07 -3.94 -4.37
N GLN A 248 -25.21 -3.28 -3.22
CA GLN A 248 -26.02 -2.07 -3.08
C GLN A 248 -25.09 -0.85 -3.15
N VAL A 249 -25.41 0.07 -4.05
CA VAL A 249 -24.56 1.21 -4.42
C VAL A 249 -25.34 2.51 -4.24
N ARG A 250 -24.66 3.52 -3.72
CA ARG A 250 -25.16 4.88 -3.59
C ARG A 250 -24.33 5.82 -4.46
N LEU A 251 -25.02 6.62 -5.27
CA LEU A 251 -24.41 7.72 -6.04
C LEU A 251 -24.57 9.05 -5.29
N ALA A 252 -24.09 10.14 -5.90
CA ALA A 252 -24.17 11.50 -5.34
C ALA A 252 -25.60 12.00 -5.09
N ASP A 253 -26.62 11.41 -5.74
CA ASP A 253 -28.03 11.72 -5.49
C ASP A 253 -28.59 11.06 -4.21
N GLY A 254 -27.78 10.24 -3.53
CA GLY A 254 -28.14 9.52 -2.32
C GLY A 254 -29.03 8.30 -2.56
N LYS A 255 -29.42 8.00 -3.80
CA LYS A 255 -30.31 6.90 -4.11
C LYS A 255 -29.56 5.56 -4.07
N LEU A 256 -30.09 4.62 -3.29
CA LEU A 256 -29.62 3.24 -3.27
C LEU A 256 -30.10 2.49 -4.51
N THR A 257 -29.16 1.85 -5.20
CA THR A 257 -29.38 1.03 -6.39
C THR A 257 -28.70 -0.31 -6.21
N GLU A 258 -29.42 -1.39 -6.49
CA GLU A 258 -28.85 -2.74 -6.49
C GLU A 258 -28.34 -3.11 -7.88
N ILE A 259 -27.16 -3.72 -7.92
CA ILE A 259 -26.55 -4.23 -9.16
C ILE A 259 -26.22 -5.70 -8.95
N LYS A 260 -26.75 -6.56 -9.83
CA LYS A 260 -26.52 -8.01 -9.74
C LYS A 260 -25.18 -8.41 -10.36
N ALA A 261 -24.44 -9.26 -9.65
CA ALA A 261 -23.31 -9.97 -10.21
C ALA A 261 -23.78 -11.32 -10.75
N THR A 262 -23.47 -11.62 -12.01
CA THR A 262 -23.80 -12.92 -12.64
C THR A 262 -22.65 -13.91 -12.56
N LYS A 263 -21.46 -13.48 -12.10
CA LYS A 263 -20.33 -14.36 -11.77
C LYS A 263 -19.77 -14.04 -10.38
N GLU A 264 -19.03 -12.95 -10.22
CA GLU A 264 -18.33 -12.66 -8.96
C GLU A 264 -18.46 -11.19 -8.54
N VAL A 265 -18.45 -11.00 -7.21
CA VAL A 265 -18.19 -9.71 -6.56
C VAL A 265 -16.76 -9.75 -6.01
N ILE A 266 -15.93 -8.82 -6.43
CA ILE A 266 -14.51 -8.75 -6.11
C ILE A 266 -14.26 -7.53 -5.23
N LEU A 267 -13.78 -7.74 -4.01
CA LEU A 267 -13.47 -6.66 -3.08
C LEU A 267 -12.04 -6.18 -3.25
N ALA A 268 -11.89 -4.90 -3.58
CA ALA A 268 -10.63 -4.21 -3.76
C ALA A 268 -10.69 -2.79 -3.14
N ALA A 269 -11.47 -2.61 -2.09
CA ALA A 269 -11.69 -1.32 -1.42
C ALA A 269 -10.51 -0.86 -0.54
N GLY A 270 -9.47 -1.70 -0.42
CA GLY A 270 -8.28 -1.45 0.38
C GLY A 270 -8.39 -1.98 1.82
N ALA A 271 -7.26 -2.00 2.52
CA ALA A 271 -7.13 -2.62 3.85
C ALA A 271 -8.07 -2.00 4.91
N PHE A 272 -8.45 -0.73 4.76
CA PHE A 272 -9.37 -0.06 5.69
C PHE A 272 -10.84 -0.27 5.38
N GLN A 273 -11.24 -0.22 4.10
CA GLN A 273 -12.65 -0.26 3.73
C GLN A 273 -13.17 -1.67 3.45
N THR A 274 -12.33 -2.59 2.98
CA THR A 274 -12.77 -3.98 2.73
C THR A 274 -13.32 -4.67 3.99
N PRO A 275 -12.62 -4.68 5.15
CA PRO A 275 -13.18 -5.30 6.36
C PRO A 275 -14.46 -4.60 6.82
N LYS A 276 -14.49 -3.26 6.80
CA LYS A 276 -15.69 -2.48 7.11
C LYS A 276 -16.88 -2.90 6.23
N LEU A 277 -16.68 -3.02 4.93
CA LEU A 277 -17.75 -3.41 3.99
C LEU A 277 -18.22 -4.85 4.23
N LEU A 278 -17.31 -5.77 4.54
CA LEU A 278 -17.68 -7.13 4.93
C LEU A 278 -18.54 -7.12 6.20
N GLU A 279 -18.16 -6.38 7.22
CA GLU A 279 -18.90 -6.27 8.48
C GLU A 279 -20.29 -5.66 8.28
N LEU A 280 -20.39 -4.52 7.56
CA LEU A 280 -21.67 -3.92 7.17
C LEU A 280 -22.55 -4.89 6.34
N SER A 281 -21.92 -5.85 5.67
CA SER A 281 -22.61 -6.90 4.91
C SER A 281 -23.07 -8.08 5.75
N GLY A 282 -22.68 -8.16 7.02
CA GLY A 282 -22.97 -9.27 7.93
C GLY A 282 -21.92 -10.38 7.89
N ILE A 283 -20.70 -10.10 7.41
CA ILE A 283 -19.57 -11.04 7.40
C ILE A 283 -18.51 -10.50 8.37
N GLY A 284 -18.37 -11.12 9.54
CA GLY A 284 -17.44 -10.66 10.57
C GLY A 284 -17.68 -11.33 11.92
N ASN A 285 -17.00 -10.83 12.97
CA ASN A 285 -17.18 -11.34 14.32
C ASN A 285 -18.60 -11.07 14.82
N LYS A 286 -19.37 -12.12 15.12
CA LYS A 286 -20.78 -11.97 15.56
C LYS A 286 -21.01 -11.00 16.73
N THR A 287 -20.04 -10.88 17.64
CA THR A 287 -20.15 -10.01 18.83
C THR A 287 -19.92 -8.54 18.46
N ILE A 288 -19.07 -8.28 17.47
CA ILE A 288 -18.90 -6.94 16.91
C ILE A 288 -20.16 -6.56 16.13
N LEU A 289 -20.61 -7.42 15.22
CA LEU A 289 -21.80 -7.17 14.39
C LEU A 289 -23.06 -6.91 15.23
N ALA A 290 -23.29 -7.72 16.27
CA ALA A 290 -24.45 -7.56 17.15
C ALA A 290 -24.45 -6.22 17.91
N ARG A 291 -23.29 -5.67 18.27
CA ARG A 291 -23.18 -4.36 18.94
C ARG A 291 -23.65 -3.21 18.04
N HIS A 292 -23.57 -3.38 16.73
CA HIS A 292 -24.03 -2.41 15.73
C HIS A 292 -25.38 -2.78 15.11
N GLY A 293 -26.13 -3.72 15.71
CA GLY A 293 -27.45 -4.14 15.24
C GLY A 293 -27.43 -4.92 13.92
N ILE A 294 -26.29 -5.50 13.54
CA ILE A 294 -26.14 -6.25 12.29
C ILE A 294 -26.28 -7.74 12.57
N THR A 295 -27.22 -8.40 11.89
CA THR A 295 -27.37 -9.86 11.93
C THR A 295 -26.20 -10.53 11.20
N PRO A 296 -25.42 -11.41 11.86
CA PRO A 296 -24.35 -12.15 11.21
C PRO A 296 -24.92 -13.14 10.17
N ILE A 297 -24.39 -13.10 8.97
CA ILE A 297 -24.63 -14.08 7.89
C ILE A 297 -23.48 -15.10 7.89
N ILE A 298 -22.25 -14.62 8.03
CA ILE A 298 -21.05 -15.45 8.19
C ILE A 298 -20.31 -14.97 9.45
N ASP A 299 -20.24 -15.82 10.47
CA ASP A 299 -19.42 -15.57 11.67
C ASP A 299 -17.95 -15.85 11.33
N ASN A 300 -17.25 -14.80 10.92
CA ASN A 300 -15.82 -14.86 10.61
C ASN A 300 -15.07 -13.88 11.52
N PRO A 301 -14.53 -14.36 12.65
CA PRO A 301 -13.86 -13.49 13.61
C PRO A 301 -12.52 -12.94 13.10
N GLY A 302 -12.00 -13.41 11.96
CA GLY A 302 -10.76 -12.87 11.36
C GLY A 302 -10.96 -11.63 10.49
N VAL A 303 -12.21 -11.25 10.17
CA VAL A 303 -12.47 -10.01 9.42
C VAL A 303 -12.11 -8.81 10.29
N GLY A 304 -11.26 -7.94 9.75
CA GLY A 304 -10.78 -6.75 10.46
C GLY A 304 -9.54 -6.99 11.32
N GLU A 305 -9.14 -8.24 11.55
CA GLU A 305 -7.99 -8.58 12.41
C GLU A 305 -6.67 -8.62 11.65
N ASN A 306 -5.56 -8.80 12.41
CA ASN A 306 -4.20 -8.93 11.88
C ASN A 306 -3.77 -7.71 11.04
N LEU A 307 -4.21 -6.50 11.42
CA LEU A 307 -3.76 -5.26 10.79
C LEU A 307 -2.26 -5.10 10.99
N GLN A 308 -1.58 -4.84 9.88
CA GLN A 308 -0.14 -4.59 9.81
C GLN A 308 0.11 -3.25 9.12
N ASN A 309 1.10 -2.53 9.60
CA ASN A 309 1.58 -1.30 8.97
C ASN A 309 3.04 -1.05 9.36
N HIS A 310 3.78 -0.32 8.53
CA HIS A 310 5.16 0.03 8.83
C HIS A 310 5.22 1.27 9.73
N SER A 311 5.97 1.18 10.83
CA SER A 311 6.29 2.34 11.66
C SER A 311 7.45 3.11 11.05
N MET A 312 7.25 4.42 10.88
CA MET A 312 8.24 5.33 10.32
C MET A 312 8.64 6.38 11.36
N TYR A 313 9.95 6.49 11.59
CA TYR A 313 10.56 7.60 12.31
C TYR A 313 11.21 8.56 11.33
N VAL A 314 11.18 9.86 11.65
CA VAL A 314 11.69 10.92 10.78
C VAL A 314 12.48 11.94 11.60
N GLN A 315 13.76 12.11 11.28
CA GLN A 315 14.66 13.10 11.89
C GLN A 315 15.06 14.17 10.88
N PRO A 316 14.69 15.44 11.10
CA PRO A 316 15.26 16.55 10.35
C PRO A 316 16.72 16.79 10.77
N VAL A 317 17.58 17.02 9.78
CA VAL A 317 19.01 17.30 9.95
C VAL A 317 19.38 18.52 9.13
N GLY A 318 20.05 19.48 9.78
CA GLY A 318 20.58 20.66 9.10
C GLY A 318 21.74 20.29 8.17
N LEU A 319 21.68 20.73 6.92
CA LEU A 319 22.76 20.60 5.95
C LEU A 319 23.60 21.87 5.95
N LYS A 320 24.92 21.68 5.82
CA LYS A 320 25.78 22.80 5.41
C LYS A 320 25.35 23.25 4.01
N PRO A 321 25.34 24.56 3.70
CA PRO A 321 25.06 25.04 2.36
C PRO A 321 25.94 24.28 1.36
N GLN A 322 25.31 23.59 0.41
CA GLN A 322 26.01 22.87 -0.66
C GLN A 322 26.03 23.75 -1.92
N GLU A 323 27.19 23.83 -2.58
CA GLU A 323 27.26 24.36 -3.95
C GLU A 323 26.66 23.30 -4.89
N GLY A 324 25.53 23.65 -5.52
CA GLY A 324 24.76 22.74 -6.38
C GLY A 324 23.27 22.71 -6.04
N THR A 325 22.43 22.27 -6.97
CA THR A 325 20.99 22.14 -6.79
C THR A 325 20.65 20.77 -6.19
N LEU A 326 20.51 20.70 -4.86
CA LEU A 326 19.74 19.62 -4.26
C LEU A 326 18.33 19.65 -4.85
N THR A 327 17.82 18.50 -5.30
CA THR A 327 16.43 18.39 -5.73
C THR A 327 15.54 18.12 -4.53
N ALA A 328 14.28 18.55 -4.58
CA ALA A 328 13.33 18.21 -3.52
C ALA A 328 12.90 16.74 -3.65
N GLY A 329 12.67 16.08 -2.52
CA GLY A 329 12.10 14.73 -2.47
C GLY A 329 13.11 13.65 -2.13
N LEU A 330 12.68 12.39 -2.26
CA LEU A 330 13.43 11.19 -1.91
C LEU A 330 14.68 11.06 -2.81
N GLN A 331 15.84 10.98 -2.19
CA GLN A 331 17.13 10.99 -2.87
C GLN A 331 17.74 9.58 -2.94
N ALA A 332 17.60 8.80 -1.86
CA ALA A 332 18.24 7.50 -1.79
C ALA A 332 17.64 6.61 -0.69
N LEU A 333 17.88 5.31 -0.84
CA LEU A 333 17.44 4.26 0.07
C LEU A 333 18.63 3.40 0.51
N ALA A 334 18.54 2.86 1.72
CA ALA A 334 19.37 1.77 2.20
C ALA A 334 18.50 0.79 2.98
N PHE A 335 18.83 -0.48 2.91
CA PHE A 335 18.12 -1.53 3.62
C PHE A 335 19.13 -2.23 4.49
N VAL A 336 18.83 -2.24 5.78
CA VAL A 336 19.85 -2.50 6.78
C VAL A 336 19.35 -3.49 7.80
N ARG A 337 20.33 -3.99 8.54
CA ARG A 337 20.19 -5.00 9.56
C ARG A 337 21.27 -4.77 10.60
N THR A 338 20.93 -4.90 11.87
CA THR A 338 21.82 -4.66 13.02
C THR A 338 22.65 -5.89 13.38
N GLY A 339 22.20 -7.09 13.00
CA GLY A 339 22.90 -8.35 13.19
C GLY A 339 22.46 -9.13 14.44
N ASP A 340 21.69 -8.50 15.32
CA ASP A 340 21.19 -9.10 16.57
C ASP A 340 19.70 -9.50 16.52
N GLU A 341 19.05 -9.36 15.36
CA GLU A 341 17.62 -9.60 15.24
C GLU A 341 17.22 -11.03 15.61
N ALA A 342 18.09 -12.01 15.32
CA ALA A 342 17.85 -13.39 15.69
C ALA A 342 17.86 -13.59 17.22
N ASP A 343 18.71 -12.86 17.93
CA ASP A 343 18.77 -12.89 19.40
C ASP A 343 17.57 -12.18 20.01
N LEU A 344 17.15 -11.06 19.44
CA LEU A 344 15.93 -10.36 19.85
C LEU A 344 14.70 -11.24 19.65
N ALA A 345 14.61 -11.87 18.49
CA ALA A 345 13.54 -12.79 18.15
C ALA A 345 13.51 -13.98 19.13
N ALA A 346 14.66 -14.60 19.42
CA ALA A 346 14.77 -15.70 20.39
C ALA A 346 14.40 -15.29 21.83
N LYS A 347 14.66 -14.04 22.23
CA LYS A 347 14.33 -13.54 23.58
C LYS A 347 12.85 -13.23 23.77
N HIS A 348 12.17 -12.81 22.71
CA HIS A 348 10.84 -12.20 22.83
C HIS A 348 9.73 -12.92 22.07
N LEU A 349 10.05 -13.83 21.15
CA LEU A 349 9.07 -14.57 20.35
C LEU A 349 8.98 -16.03 20.83
N SER A 350 7.74 -16.52 20.91
CA SER A 350 7.46 -17.94 21.12
C SER A 350 7.37 -18.66 19.77
N PRO A 351 8.02 -19.81 19.58
CA PRO A 351 7.99 -20.57 18.33
C PRO A 351 6.62 -21.23 18.04
N THR A 352 5.62 -21.05 18.90
CA THR A 352 4.30 -21.71 18.79
C THR A 352 3.20 -20.83 18.21
N ASP A 353 3.45 -19.56 17.93
CA ASP A 353 2.46 -18.62 17.38
C ASP A 353 2.65 -18.50 15.86
N PRO A 354 1.77 -19.10 15.03
CA PRO A 354 1.97 -19.18 13.58
C PRO A 354 2.13 -17.81 12.89
N GLU A 355 1.43 -16.78 13.39
CA GLU A 355 1.54 -15.44 12.82
C GLU A 355 2.90 -14.82 13.13
N LYS A 356 3.44 -15.08 14.33
CA LYS A 356 4.76 -14.61 14.74
C LYS A 356 5.88 -15.44 14.14
N VAL A 357 5.69 -16.74 13.91
CA VAL A 357 6.69 -17.63 13.26
C VAL A 357 7.15 -17.06 11.91
N THR A 358 6.25 -16.43 11.16
CA THR A 358 6.63 -15.84 9.88
C THR A 358 7.55 -14.63 9.99
N CYS A 359 7.24 -13.68 10.88
CA CYS A 359 8.12 -12.56 11.18
C CYS A 359 9.40 -13.03 11.85
N ASP A 360 9.33 -14.05 12.70
CA ASP A 360 10.46 -14.68 13.37
C ASP A 360 11.45 -15.27 12.36
N ASP A 361 10.96 -16.00 11.35
CA ASP A 361 11.80 -16.54 10.27
C ASP A 361 12.48 -15.43 9.45
N ILE A 362 11.77 -14.35 9.16
CA ILE A 362 12.34 -13.20 8.45
C ILE A 362 13.41 -12.51 9.33
N LEU A 363 13.11 -12.32 10.62
CA LEU A 363 14.06 -11.76 11.58
C LEU A 363 15.24 -12.67 11.85
N ARG A 364 15.17 -13.98 11.56
CA ARG A 364 16.33 -14.89 11.61
C ARG A 364 17.07 -15.03 10.28
N ASN A 365 16.50 -14.59 9.17
CA ASN A 365 17.17 -14.64 7.87
C ASN A 365 18.21 -13.52 7.76
N PRO A 366 19.53 -13.84 7.69
CA PRO A 366 20.58 -12.81 7.60
C PRO A 366 20.56 -12.04 6.26
N GLU A 367 19.89 -12.57 5.25
CA GLU A 367 19.73 -11.93 3.93
C GLU A 367 18.58 -10.92 3.89
N GLU A 368 17.78 -10.83 4.97
CA GLU A 368 16.64 -9.91 5.03
C GLU A 368 16.89 -8.68 5.90
N ALA A 369 16.59 -7.52 5.35
CA ALA A 369 16.65 -6.25 6.05
C ALA A 369 15.52 -6.13 7.08
N SER A 370 15.86 -5.61 8.27
CA SER A 370 14.89 -5.35 9.34
C SER A 370 14.39 -3.89 9.31
N ALA A 371 15.11 -2.99 8.64
CA ALA A 371 14.68 -1.62 8.40
C ALA A 371 15.13 -1.07 7.03
N ASN A 372 14.38 -0.07 6.56
CA ASN A 372 14.74 0.81 5.46
C ASN A 372 15.11 2.20 5.98
N PHE A 373 16.26 2.69 5.52
CA PHE A 373 16.68 4.07 5.67
C PHE A 373 16.41 4.83 4.40
N PHE A 374 15.94 6.06 4.54
CA PHE A 374 15.79 6.96 3.42
C PHE A 374 16.29 8.36 3.71
N VAL A 375 16.77 9.01 2.66
CA VAL A 375 17.15 10.43 2.70
C VAL A 375 16.26 11.19 1.75
N SER A 376 15.61 12.24 2.24
CA SER A 376 14.86 13.20 1.45
C SER A 376 15.38 14.60 1.70
N THR A 377 15.41 15.46 0.68
CA THR A 377 15.96 16.81 0.79
C THR A 377 14.90 17.88 0.59
N ARG A 378 15.02 18.98 1.35
CA ARG A 378 14.24 20.21 1.19
C ARG A 378 15.18 21.37 0.89
N PRO A 379 15.47 21.64 -0.40
CA PRO A 379 16.53 22.56 -0.82
C PRO A 379 16.35 23.98 -0.27
N THR A 380 15.10 24.47 -0.20
CA THR A 380 14.79 25.83 0.27
C THR A 380 15.19 26.09 1.72
N ASN A 381 15.36 25.03 2.53
CA ASN A 381 15.58 25.15 3.97
C ASN A 381 16.96 24.64 4.40
N ASN A 382 17.81 24.16 3.48
CA ASN A 382 19.05 23.43 3.80
C ASN A 382 18.81 22.31 4.84
N VAL A 383 17.73 21.54 4.69
CA VAL A 383 17.38 20.43 5.59
C VAL A 383 17.33 19.13 4.80
N ALA A 384 17.99 18.11 5.33
CA ALA A 384 17.73 16.72 4.99
C ALA A 384 16.75 16.12 6.00
N ILE A 385 15.93 15.20 5.52
CA ILE A 385 15.09 14.32 6.31
C ILE A 385 15.74 12.95 6.25
N LEU A 386 16.17 12.43 7.40
CA LEU A 386 16.57 11.04 7.57
C LEU A 386 15.36 10.29 8.11
N GLY A 387 14.92 9.27 7.38
CA GLY A 387 13.82 8.43 7.82
C GLY A 387 14.25 6.99 8.01
N VAL A 388 13.65 6.35 9.01
CA VAL A 388 13.81 4.92 9.31
C VAL A 388 12.43 4.29 9.31
N ILE A 389 12.26 3.21 8.55
CA ILE A 389 11.01 2.47 8.42
C ILE A 389 11.28 1.02 8.80
N GLN A 390 10.56 0.48 9.77
CA GLN A 390 10.67 -0.93 10.13
C GLN A 390 10.00 -1.80 9.06
N CYS A 391 10.71 -2.81 8.55
CA CYS A 391 10.23 -3.64 7.43
C CYS A 391 9.26 -4.74 7.85
N HIS A 392 9.45 -5.31 9.04
CA HIS A 392 8.63 -6.44 9.52
C HIS A 392 8.16 -6.25 10.96
N PRO A 393 7.28 -5.27 11.24
CA PRO A 393 6.72 -5.09 12.58
C PRO A 393 5.99 -6.34 13.06
N LEU A 394 6.09 -6.62 14.35
CA LEU A 394 5.46 -7.76 15.04
C LEU A 394 4.14 -7.37 15.72
N SER A 395 3.93 -6.09 15.98
CA SER A 395 2.67 -5.54 16.46
C SER A 395 1.54 -5.86 15.47
N ARG A 396 0.38 -6.22 16.01
CA ARG A 396 -0.83 -6.54 15.25
C ARG A 396 -2.02 -5.82 15.83
N GLY A 397 -2.79 -5.24 14.93
CA GLY A 397 -3.95 -4.43 15.23
C GLY A 397 -5.24 -4.97 14.63
N SER A 398 -6.27 -4.13 14.65
CA SER A 398 -7.54 -4.41 13.99
C SER A 398 -8.20 -3.16 13.39
N ILE A 399 -9.22 -3.41 12.56
CA ILE A 399 -10.07 -2.43 11.89
C ILE A 399 -11.51 -2.93 11.96
N HIS A 400 -12.39 -2.18 12.62
CA HIS A 400 -13.79 -2.54 12.74
C HIS A 400 -14.71 -1.36 12.48
N ILE A 401 -15.94 -1.63 12.05
CA ILE A 401 -17.03 -0.66 12.02
C ILE A 401 -17.16 0.08 13.37
N SER A 402 -17.40 1.39 13.31
CA SER A 402 -17.75 2.23 14.46
C SER A 402 -19.26 2.47 14.57
N SER A 403 -19.99 2.20 13.49
CA SER A 403 -21.43 2.45 13.31
C SER A 403 -22.09 1.28 12.56
N GLY A 404 -23.42 1.21 12.66
CA GLY A 404 -24.23 0.24 11.94
C GLY A 404 -24.57 0.67 10.52
N THR A 405 -25.54 -0.02 9.91
CA THR A 405 -26.02 0.27 8.55
C THR A 405 -26.85 1.56 8.43
N ASP A 406 -27.20 2.18 9.56
CA ASP A 406 -27.87 3.47 9.65
C ASP A 406 -26.93 4.65 9.38
N ASP A 407 -25.62 4.47 9.60
CA ASP A 407 -24.57 5.41 9.21
C ASP A 407 -23.39 4.67 8.55
N PRO A 408 -23.54 4.23 7.28
CA PRO A 408 -22.48 3.51 6.57
C PRO A 408 -21.30 4.41 6.18
N ASP A 409 -21.41 5.74 6.30
CA ASP A 409 -20.35 6.69 5.92
C ASP A 409 -19.32 6.89 7.04
N SER A 410 -19.67 6.55 8.28
CA SER A 410 -18.77 6.61 9.43
C SER A 410 -17.48 5.82 9.20
N LYS A 411 -16.34 6.41 9.59
CA LYS A 411 -15.02 5.80 9.41
C LYS A 411 -14.85 4.63 10.39
N PRO A 412 -14.21 3.52 9.97
CA PRO A 412 -13.94 2.43 10.90
C PRO A 412 -12.99 2.89 12.01
N GLU A 413 -13.09 2.25 13.17
CA GLU A 413 -12.05 2.34 14.19
C GLU A 413 -10.81 1.61 13.66
N VAL A 414 -9.66 2.29 13.68
CA VAL A 414 -8.39 1.72 13.20
C VAL A 414 -7.43 1.69 14.39
N ASP A 415 -7.08 0.49 14.83
CA ASP A 415 -6.12 0.31 15.91
C ASP A 415 -4.95 -0.56 15.46
N PRO A 416 -3.87 0.01 14.89
CA PRO A 416 -2.68 -0.75 14.50
C PRO A 416 -1.90 -1.32 15.68
N ARG A 417 -2.18 -0.85 16.91
CA ARG A 417 -1.46 -1.20 18.14
C ARG A 417 0.06 -1.03 17.99
N PHE A 418 0.48 0.11 17.45
CA PHE A 418 1.90 0.39 17.21
C PHE A 418 2.74 0.19 18.47
N TYR A 419 3.86 -0.53 18.32
CA TYR A 419 4.79 -0.88 19.40
C TYR A 419 4.17 -1.67 20.57
N SER A 420 3.05 -2.35 20.35
CA SER A 420 2.49 -3.28 21.33
C SER A 420 3.35 -4.53 21.53
N ASN A 421 4.18 -4.87 20.54
CA ASN A 421 5.24 -5.85 20.70
C ASN A 421 6.57 -5.14 21.08
N PRO A 422 7.22 -5.52 22.20
CA PRO A 422 8.44 -4.85 22.67
C PRO A 422 9.64 -5.01 21.70
N VAL A 423 9.64 -6.00 20.82
CA VAL A 423 10.69 -6.14 19.81
C VAL A 423 10.68 -4.99 18.83
N ASP A 424 9.51 -4.45 18.49
CA ASP A 424 9.40 -3.38 17.49
C ASP A 424 10.10 -2.10 17.95
N ILE A 425 9.91 -1.73 19.23
CA ILE A 425 10.55 -0.53 19.78
C ILE A 425 12.06 -0.73 19.96
N GLU A 426 12.48 -1.93 20.34
CA GLU A 426 13.90 -2.28 20.47
C GLU A 426 14.61 -2.24 19.11
N LEU A 427 14.01 -2.85 18.07
CA LEU A 427 14.53 -2.79 16.70
C LEU A 427 14.61 -1.36 16.20
N MET A 428 13.54 -0.57 16.36
CA MET A 428 13.56 0.84 15.97
C MET A 428 14.67 1.59 16.68
N THR A 429 14.85 1.39 17.98
CA THR A 429 15.88 2.08 18.78
C THR A 429 17.30 1.70 18.39
N ARG A 430 17.55 0.44 17.98
CA ARG A 430 18.89 0.02 17.52
C ARG A 430 19.25 0.56 16.14
N HIS A 431 18.25 0.78 15.30
CA HIS A 431 18.46 1.40 13.99
C HIS A 431 18.73 2.91 14.11
N LEU A 432 18.07 3.59 15.04
CA LEU A 432 18.29 5.02 15.31
C LEU A 432 19.65 5.29 15.94
#